data_AF-A0A3D3I3C3-F1
#
_entry.id   AF-A0A3D3I3C3-F1
#
_cell.length_a   1.000
_cell.length_b   1.000
_cell.length_c   1.000
_cell.angle_alpha   90.00
_cell.angle_beta   90.00
_cell.angle_gamma   90.00
#
_symmetry.space_group_name_H-M   'P 1'
#
loop_
_entity.id
_entity.type
_entity.pdbx_description
1 polymer ?
#
loop_
_entity_poly.entity_id
_entity_poly.type
_entity_poly.pdbx_seq_one_letter_code
_entity_poly.pdbx_strand_id
1 'polypeptide(L)'
;TITLSKGSNDGSEVGQGVVADGGLLAVVTQVDAGRCQAALITSSSQAVGAALRTEPPAVGLVRGESSQRLIFEYTQPVAIKPGSVIVTSGFSEHIPPGVPIGFVTESNKDRDFGSLRAFLVPRAKVDRVREAWILR
;
A
#
# COMPACT_ATOMS: atom_id res chain seq x y z
N THR A 1 -5.02 8.25 -9.69
CA THR A 1 -4.26 9.32 -9.00
C THR A 1 -5.24 10.26 -8.33
N ILE A 2 -4.83 10.88 -7.23
CA ILE A 2 -5.55 11.93 -6.53
C ILE A 2 -4.67 13.17 -6.41
N THR A 3 -5.29 14.35 -6.29
CA THR A 3 -4.58 15.62 -6.04
C THR A 3 -4.83 16.06 -4.61
N LEU A 4 -3.76 16.41 -3.90
CA LEU A 4 -3.82 16.91 -2.53
C LEU A 4 -3.44 18.39 -2.53
N SER A 5 -4.11 19.19 -1.70
CA SER A 5 -3.89 20.64 -1.56
C SER A 5 -2.67 20.99 -0.71
N LYS A 6 -1.66 20.11 -0.68
CA LYS A 6 -0.41 20.25 0.06
C LYS A 6 0.75 20.00 -0.88
N GLY A 7 1.72 20.90 -0.88
CA GLY A 7 2.86 20.90 -1.80
C GLY A 7 4.19 20.99 -1.08
N SER A 8 5.24 21.36 -1.80
CA SER A 8 6.58 21.52 -1.23
C SER A 8 6.63 22.63 -0.18
N ASN A 9 5.79 23.67 -0.30
CA ASN A 9 5.66 24.72 0.73
C ASN A 9 5.13 24.18 2.07
N ASP A 10 4.49 23.02 2.07
CA ASP A 10 3.99 22.32 3.27
C ASP A 10 4.91 21.17 3.71
N GLY A 11 6.05 20.97 3.04
CA GLY A 11 7.00 19.88 3.28
C GLY A 11 6.59 18.54 2.65
N SER A 12 5.79 18.57 1.59
CA SER A 12 5.47 17.34 0.82
C SER A 12 6.64 16.96 -0.09
N GLU A 13 6.92 15.67 -0.18
CA GLU A 13 8.02 15.09 -0.96
C GLU A 13 7.54 13.89 -1.79
N VAL A 14 8.21 13.64 -2.91
CA VAL A 14 7.93 12.46 -3.73
C VAL A 14 8.28 11.20 -2.94
N GLY A 15 7.42 10.18 -3.02
CA GLY A 15 7.58 8.92 -2.31
C GLY A 15 6.87 8.85 -0.96
N GLN A 16 6.41 9.97 -0.41
CA GLN A 16 5.66 9.96 0.86
C GLN A 16 4.36 9.17 0.74
N GLY A 17 4.07 8.40 1.79
CA GLY A 17 2.82 7.67 1.90
C GLY A 17 1.67 8.61 2.22
N VAL A 18 0.53 8.39 1.57
CA VAL A 18 -0.74 9.09 1.86
C VAL A 18 -1.67 8.10 2.52
N VAL A 19 -2.20 8.46 3.69
CA VAL A 19 -3.10 7.61 4.48
C VAL A 19 -4.49 8.21 4.60
N ALA A 20 -5.50 7.34 4.62
CA ALA A 20 -6.89 7.69 4.90
C ALA A 20 -7.60 6.47 5.53
N ASP A 21 -8.65 6.70 6.32
CA ASP A 21 -9.44 5.65 6.98
C ASP A 21 -8.59 4.59 7.74
N GLY A 22 -7.45 5.03 8.29
CA GLY A 22 -6.51 4.19 9.03
C GLY A 22 -5.69 3.22 8.18
N GLY A 23 -5.54 3.47 6.87
CA GLY A 23 -4.66 2.70 6.00
C GLY A 23 -3.99 3.52 4.90
N LEU A 24 -3.02 2.90 4.22
CA LEU A 24 -2.35 3.46 3.07
C LEU A 24 -3.34 3.58 1.90
N LEU A 25 -3.42 4.78 1.31
CA LEU A 25 -4.30 5.13 0.20
C LEU A 25 -3.51 5.30 -1.09
N ALA A 26 -2.40 6.02 -1.03
CA ALA A 26 -1.62 6.42 -2.19
C ALA A 26 -0.15 6.69 -1.83
N VAL A 27 0.68 6.89 -2.85
CA VAL A 27 2.08 7.32 -2.74
C VAL A 27 2.24 8.60 -3.56
N VAL A 28 2.86 9.64 -2.99
CA VAL A 28 3.11 10.90 -3.69
C VAL A 28 4.06 10.65 -4.86
N THR A 29 3.67 11.05 -6.07
CA THR A 29 4.45 10.86 -7.30
C THR A 29 4.92 12.16 -7.93
N GLN A 30 4.27 13.28 -7.60
CA GLN A 30 4.66 14.61 -8.09
C GLN A 30 4.33 15.66 -7.03
N VAL A 31 5.22 16.63 -6.85
CA VAL A 31 5.03 17.75 -5.92
C VAL A 31 5.22 19.06 -6.67
N ASP A 32 4.21 19.93 -6.60
CA ASP A 32 4.27 21.35 -6.97
C ASP A 32 4.33 22.20 -5.68
N ALA A 33 4.49 23.52 -5.80
CA ALA A 33 4.63 24.42 -4.63
C ALA A 33 3.47 24.35 -3.63
N GLY A 34 2.22 24.33 -4.13
CA GLY A 34 1.00 24.36 -3.29
C GLY A 34 0.11 23.11 -3.38
N ARG A 35 0.55 22.08 -4.10
CA ARG A 35 -0.20 20.84 -4.28
C ARG A 35 0.71 19.68 -4.63
N CYS A 36 0.22 18.46 -4.50
CA CYS A 36 0.90 17.28 -4.96
C CYS A 36 -0.08 16.30 -5.61
N GLN A 37 0.45 15.39 -6.41
CA GLN A 37 -0.29 14.26 -6.97
C GLN A 37 0.18 12.98 -6.31
N ALA A 38 -0.77 12.12 -5.96
CA ALA A 38 -0.48 10.82 -5.37
C ALA A 38 -1.16 9.69 -6.16
N ALA A 39 -0.39 8.66 -6.49
CA ALA A 39 -0.87 7.48 -7.18
C ALA A 39 -1.47 6.49 -6.18
N LEU A 40 -2.71 6.07 -6.43
CA LEU A 40 -3.44 5.15 -5.57
C LEU A 40 -2.77 3.78 -5.53
N ILE A 41 -2.76 3.14 -4.35
CA ILE A 41 -2.22 1.77 -4.21
C ILE A 41 -3.03 0.73 -4.99
N THR A 42 -4.28 1.06 -5.34
CA THR A 42 -5.16 0.25 -6.19
C THR A 42 -4.86 0.38 -7.68
N SER A 43 -3.95 1.29 -8.07
CA SER A 43 -3.50 1.42 -9.45
C SER A 43 -2.50 0.32 -9.80
N SER A 44 -2.63 -0.30 -10.96
CA SER A 44 -1.74 -1.35 -11.44
C SER A 44 -0.30 -0.87 -11.71
N SER A 45 -0.10 0.44 -11.88
CA SER A 45 1.23 1.05 -12.04
C SER A 45 1.96 1.26 -10.71
N GLN A 46 1.32 1.00 -9.58
CA GLN A 46 1.90 1.18 -8.25
C GLN A 46 2.28 -0.16 -7.61
N ALA A 47 3.43 -0.15 -6.96
CA ALA A 47 3.90 -1.24 -6.11
C ALA A 47 4.44 -0.67 -4.80
N VAL A 48 4.01 -1.25 -3.68
CA VAL A 48 4.43 -0.81 -2.35
C VAL A 48 5.09 -1.99 -1.63
N GLY A 49 6.23 -1.72 -1.00
CA GLY A 49 6.88 -2.69 -0.11
C GLY A 49 5.97 -3.01 1.07
N ALA A 50 5.67 -4.29 1.26
CA ALA A 50 4.68 -4.75 2.20
C ALA A 50 5.18 -5.95 3.01
N ALA A 51 4.55 -6.18 4.17
CA ALA A 51 4.89 -7.26 5.07
C ALA A 51 3.64 -7.82 5.76
N LEU A 52 3.66 -9.13 5.99
CA LEU A 52 2.85 -9.76 7.02
C LEU A 52 3.64 -9.74 8.34
N ARG A 53 2.99 -9.34 9.44
CA ARG A 53 3.60 -9.28 10.78
C ARG A 53 3.77 -10.69 11.38
N THR A 54 4.78 -11.40 10.90
CA THR A 54 5.28 -12.66 11.47
C THR A 54 6.67 -12.46 12.07
N GLU A 55 7.23 -13.51 12.69
CA GLU A 55 8.59 -13.53 13.22
C GLU A 55 9.37 -14.67 12.55
N PRO A 56 10.27 -14.37 11.58
CA PRO A 56 10.55 -13.05 10.99
C PRO A 56 9.42 -12.55 10.07
N PRO A 57 9.34 -11.23 9.76
CA PRO A 57 8.32 -10.70 8.86
C PRO A 57 8.40 -11.31 7.46
N ALA A 58 7.27 -11.75 6.93
CA ALA A 58 7.19 -12.18 5.53
C ALA A 58 6.99 -10.95 4.65
N VAL A 59 8.03 -10.59 3.90
CA VAL A 59 8.07 -9.37 3.08
C VAL A 59 7.74 -9.65 1.61
N GLY A 60 7.15 -8.67 0.95
CA GLY A 60 6.75 -8.77 -0.45
C GLY A 60 6.34 -7.43 -1.03
N LEU A 61 5.61 -7.47 -2.14
CA LEU A 61 5.08 -6.30 -2.82
C LEU A 61 3.57 -6.36 -2.86
N VAL A 62 2.91 -5.24 -2.59
CA VAL A 62 1.49 -5.06 -2.89
C VAL A 62 1.33 -4.28 -4.18
N ARG A 63 0.48 -4.80 -5.08
CA ARG A 63 0.08 -4.15 -6.34
C ARG A 63 -1.43 -4.00 -6.42
N GLY A 64 -1.87 -2.95 -7.12
CA GLY A 64 -3.27 -2.76 -7.45
C GLY A 64 -3.74 -3.70 -8.56
N GLU A 65 -4.90 -4.33 -8.37
CA GLU A 65 -5.59 -5.07 -9.44
C GLU A 65 -6.87 -4.33 -9.87
N SER A 66 -7.64 -3.83 -8.90
CA SER A 66 -8.82 -3.00 -9.11
C SER A 66 -9.02 -2.05 -7.93
N SER A 67 -10.06 -1.20 -7.98
CA SER A 67 -10.40 -0.28 -6.90
C SER A 67 -10.70 -0.97 -5.56
N GLN A 68 -11.04 -2.27 -5.57
CA GLN A 68 -11.42 -3.04 -4.37
C GLN A 68 -10.51 -4.24 -4.10
N ARG A 69 -9.50 -4.48 -4.95
CA ARG A 69 -8.64 -5.65 -4.84
C ARG A 69 -7.17 -5.30 -5.07
N LEU A 70 -6.35 -5.77 -4.14
CA LEU A 70 -4.90 -5.72 -4.22
C LEU A 70 -4.35 -7.15 -4.25
N ILE A 71 -3.12 -7.28 -4.74
CA ILE A 71 -2.37 -8.53 -4.75
C ILE A 71 -1.11 -8.32 -3.93
N PHE A 72 -0.92 -9.15 -2.91
CA PHE A 72 0.34 -9.29 -2.17
C PHE A 72 1.14 -10.45 -2.76
N GLU A 73 2.29 -10.14 -3.35
CA GLU A 73 3.23 -11.09 -3.92
C GLU A 73 4.41 -11.30 -2.96
N TYR A 74 4.66 -12.53 -2.55
CA TYR A 74 5.66 -12.88 -1.54
C TYR A 74 6.30 -14.25 -1.84
N THR A 75 7.49 -14.50 -1.30
CA THR A 75 8.24 -15.75 -1.61
C THR A 75 8.45 -16.63 -0.38
N GLN A 76 8.28 -16.10 0.83
CA GLN A 76 8.51 -16.86 2.05
C GLN A 76 7.39 -17.90 2.23
N PRO A 77 7.71 -19.13 2.68
CA PRO A 77 6.73 -20.20 2.87
C PRO A 77 5.87 -20.00 4.13
N VAL A 78 5.25 -18.83 4.27
CA VAL A 78 4.38 -18.47 5.39
C VAL A 78 2.93 -18.81 5.08
N ALA A 79 2.21 -19.32 6.08
CA ALA A 79 0.77 -19.51 6.00
C ALA A 79 0.06 -18.16 6.22
N ILE A 80 -0.59 -17.66 5.17
CA ILE A 80 -1.45 -16.47 5.25
C ILE A 80 -2.90 -16.95 5.36
N LYS A 81 -3.66 -16.37 6.29
CA LYS A 81 -5.08 -16.71 6.52
C LYS A 81 -5.97 -15.54 6.11
N PRO A 82 -7.22 -15.79 5.69
CA PRO A 82 -8.21 -14.72 5.59
C PRO A 82 -8.31 -13.92 6.89
N GLY A 83 -8.41 -12.60 6.77
CA GLY A 83 -8.39 -11.66 7.89
C GLY A 83 -6.99 -11.21 8.33
N SER A 84 -5.91 -11.85 7.87
CA SER A 84 -4.54 -11.37 8.11
C SER A 84 -4.37 -9.95 7.57
N VAL A 85 -3.70 -9.09 8.34
CA VAL A 85 -3.40 -7.71 7.94
C VAL A 85 -2.04 -7.66 7.27
N ILE A 86 -2.01 -7.08 6.07
CA ILE A 86 -0.77 -6.71 5.38
C ILE A 86 -0.49 -5.24 5.68
N VAL A 87 0.76 -4.94 6.03
CA VAL A 87 1.24 -3.60 6.38
C VAL A 87 2.40 -3.20 5.48
N THR A 88 2.80 -1.92 5.49
CA THR A 88 4.03 -1.46 4.83
C THR A 88 5.27 -2.12 5.46
N SER A 89 6.26 -2.49 4.63
CA SER A 89 7.48 -3.16 5.10
C SER A 89 8.56 -2.23 5.60
N GLY A 90 8.50 -0.94 5.25
CA GLY A 90 9.59 0.01 5.51
C GLY A 90 10.75 -0.05 4.50
N PHE A 91 10.59 -0.73 3.36
CA PHE A 91 11.62 -0.71 2.30
C PHE A 91 11.71 0.61 1.54
N SER A 92 10.66 1.41 1.57
CA SER A 92 10.69 2.77 1.04
C SER A 92 11.23 3.74 2.08
N GLU A 93 12.07 4.67 1.65
CA GLU A 93 12.61 5.74 2.49
C GLU A 93 11.52 6.58 3.19
N HIS A 94 10.45 6.90 2.47
CA HIS A 94 9.41 7.85 2.92
C HIS A 94 8.11 7.20 3.41
N ILE A 95 8.06 5.86 3.55
CA ILE A 95 6.88 5.17 4.12
C ILE A 95 7.34 4.30 5.28
N PRO A 96 6.97 4.66 6.53
CA PRO A 96 7.36 3.88 7.69
C PRO A 96 6.76 2.47 7.64
N PRO A 97 7.40 1.47 8.26
CA PRO A 97 6.83 0.14 8.40
C PRO A 97 5.59 0.16 9.30
N GLY A 98 4.66 -0.76 9.05
CA GLY A 98 3.51 -0.98 9.94
C GLY A 98 2.22 -0.22 9.59
N VAL A 99 2.21 0.59 8.52
CA VAL A 99 1.00 1.25 8.04
C VAL A 99 0.07 0.19 7.41
N PRO A 100 -1.20 0.05 7.85
CA PRO A 100 -2.11 -0.95 7.28
C PRO A 100 -2.37 -0.71 5.79
N ILE A 101 -2.26 -1.75 4.98
CA ILE A 101 -2.57 -1.70 3.55
C ILE A 101 -3.94 -2.33 3.30
N GLY A 102 -4.19 -3.51 3.85
CA GLY A 102 -5.43 -4.24 3.63
C GLY A 102 -5.51 -5.55 4.38
N PHE A 103 -6.63 -6.25 4.18
CA PHE A 103 -6.90 -7.55 4.79
C PHE A 103 -6.95 -8.62 3.73
N VAL A 104 -6.32 -9.76 4.02
CA VAL A 104 -6.35 -10.93 3.15
C VAL A 104 -7.77 -11.48 3.07
N THR A 105 -8.28 -11.65 1.85
CA THR A 105 -9.55 -12.37 1.60
C THR A 105 -9.29 -13.81 1.20
N GLU A 106 -8.24 -14.04 0.44
CA GLU A 106 -7.90 -15.34 -0.12
C GLU A 106 -6.38 -15.43 -0.34
N SER A 107 -5.82 -16.63 -0.23
CA SER A 107 -4.43 -16.91 -0.60
C SER A 107 -4.40 -17.97 -1.70
N ASN A 108 -3.82 -17.65 -2.86
CA ASN A 108 -3.54 -18.63 -3.89
C ASN A 108 -2.09 -19.12 -3.73
N LYS A 109 -1.93 -20.45 -3.71
CA LYS A 109 -0.64 -21.13 -3.62
C LYS A 109 -0.12 -21.59 -5.00
N ASP A 110 -0.64 -21.06 -6.10
CA ASP A 110 -0.14 -21.38 -7.44
C ASP A 110 1.37 -21.11 -7.50
N ARG A 111 2.12 -22.20 -7.53
CA ARG A 111 3.58 -22.23 -7.49
C ARG A 111 4.21 -22.06 -8.86
N ASP A 112 3.41 -21.76 -9.88
CA ASP A 112 3.83 -21.85 -11.28
C ASP A 112 4.98 -20.91 -11.65
N PHE A 113 5.32 -19.93 -10.81
CA PHE A 113 6.47 -19.03 -11.01
C PHE A 113 7.28 -18.71 -9.75
N GLY A 114 7.22 -19.54 -8.70
CA GLY A 114 8.03 -19.33 -7.48
C GLY A 114 7.63 -18.14 -6.59
N SER A 115 6.50 -17.48 -6.88
CA SER A 115 5.92 -16.41 -6.06
C SER A 115 4.53 -16.82 -5.58
N LEU A 116 4.27 -16.66 -4.28
CA LEU A 116 2.97 -16.88 -3.65
C LEU A 116 2.15 -15.59 -3.72
N ARG A 117 0.83 -15.73 -3.81
CA ARG A 117 -0.09 -14.58 -3.91
C ARG A 117 -1.18 -14.63 -2.85
N ALA A 118 -1.44 -13.48 -2.22
CA ALA A 118 -2.63 -13.26 -1.43
C ALA A 118 -3.43 -12.08 -1.98
N PHE A 119 -4.74 -12.23 -2.05
CA PHE A 119 -5.64 -11.17 -2.45
C PHE A 119 -6.09 -10.40 -1.23
N LEU A 120 -6.06 -9.06 -1.33
CA LEU A 120 -6.42 -8.17 -0.25
C LEU A 120 -7.58 -7.27 -0.66
N VAL A 121 -8.42 -6.94 0.32
CA VAL A 121 -9.28 -5.76 0.24
C VAL A 121 -8.53 -4.58 0.86
N PRO A 122 -8.39 -3.43 0.15
CA PRO A 122 -7.77 -2.23 0.70
C PRO A 122 -8.42 -1.79 2.02
N ARG A 123 -7.61 -1.35 2.97
CA ARG A 123 -8.11 -0.73 4.20
C ARG A 123 -8.74 0.64 3.90
N ALA A 124 -8.02 1.47 3.14
CA ALA A 124 -8.49 2.77 2.70
C ALA A 124 -9.44 2.61 1.49
N LYS A 125 -10.67 3.11 1.61
CA LYS A 125 -11.69 2.99 0.57
C LYS A 125 -11.70 4.23 -0.31
N VAL A 126 -11.05 4.13 -1.47
CA VAL A 126 -10.83 5.25 -2.41
C VAL A 126 -12.11 6.02 -2.73
N ASP A 127 -13.25 5.34 -2.84
CA ASP A 127 -14.56 5.91 -3.19
C ASP A 127 -15.17 6.80 -2.09
N ARG A 128 -14.63 6.78 -0.87
CA ARG A 128 -15.22 7.45 0.30
C ARG A 128 -14.29 8.43 1.00
N VAL A 129 -13.06 8.57 0.53
CA VAL A 129 -12.07 9.45 1.15
C VAL A 129 -12.45 10.92 0.94
N ARG A 130 -12.66 11.65 2.04
CA ARG A 130 -12.84 13.10 2.05
C ARG A 130 -11.59 13.85 2.50
N GLU A 131 -10.81 13.23 3.37
CA GLU A 131 -9.60 13.80 3.96
C GLU A 131 -8.51 12.73 3.97
N ALA A 132 -7.26 13.17 3.79
CA ALA A 132 -6.09 12.30 3.78
C ALA A 132 -4.90 13.01 4.41
N TRP A 133 -3.97 12.24 4.95
CA TRP A 133 -2.76 12.74 5.59
C TRP A 133 -1.53 12.24 4.85
N ILE A 134 -0.55 13.12 4.67
CA ILE A 134 0.76 12.78 4.11
C ILE A 134 1.68 12.40 5.28
N LEU A 135 2.29 11.22 5.21
CA LEU A 135 3.27 10.75 6.18
C LEU A 135 4.58 11.53 6.02
N ARG A 136 5.20 11.88 7.15
CA ARG A 136 6.52 12.50 7.21
C ARG A 136 7.57 11.46 7.57
#